data_AF-A0A0C3JHU4-F1
#
_entry.id   AF-A0A0C3JHU4-F1
#
_cell.length_a   1.000
_cell.length_b   1.000
_cell.length_c   1.000
_cell.angle_alpha   90.00
_cell.angle_beta   90.00
_cell.angle_gamma   90.00
#
_symmetry.space_group_name_H-M   'P 1'
#
loop_
_entity.id
_entity.type
_entity.pdbx_description
1 polymer ?
#
loop_
_entity_poly.entity_id
_entity_poly.type
_entity_poly.pdbx_seq_one_letter_code
_entity_poly.pdbx_strand_id
1 'polypeptide(L)'
;MGIKPTTLKVEAAEEVAKSWFQVFQDVKANLAKACSQQKQQVDRCHSSAPSYSIGSQSHKLSEKQIGPYEVLEVLPNALKLKL
;
A
#
# COMPACT_ATOMS: atom_id res chain seq x y z
N MET A 1 37.74 27.73 -36.19
CA MET A 1 36.45 27.30 -36.77
C MET A 1 35.40 27.36 -35.67
N GLY A 2 34.36 28.18 -35.82
CA GLY A 2 33.32 28.38 -34.81
C GLY A 2 32.20 27.36 -34.95
N ILE A 3 31.83 26.71 -33.85
CA ILE A 3 30.74 25.73 -33.81
C ILE A 3 29.42 26.47 -34.04
N LYS A 4 28.59 25.99 -34.96
CA LYS A 4 27.31 26.65 -35.29
C LYS A 4 26.37 26.62 -34.08
N PRO A 5 25.66 27.72 -33.76
CA PRO A 5 24.73 27.79 -32.62
C PRO A 5 23.65 26.72 -32.63
N THR A 6 23.27 26.23 -33.81
CA THR A 6 22.29 25.17 -33.99
C THR A 6 22.79 23.83 -33.44
N THR A 7 24.08 23.52 -33.59
CA THR A 7 24.68 22.27 -33.11
C THR A 7 24.73 22.23 -31.58
N LEU A 8 25.05 23.37 -30.95
CA LEU A 8 25.06 23.51 -29.49
C LEU A 8 23.66 23.32 -28.85
N LYS A 9 22.60 23.79 -29.53
CA LYS A 9 21.22 23.61 -29.06
C LYS A 9 20.76 22.16 -29.14
N VAL A 10 21.17 21.43 -30.18
CA VAL A 10 20.85 20.00 -30.33
C VAL A 10 21.55 19.18 -29.26
N GLU A 11 22.83 19.44 -29.02
CA GLU A 11 23.62 18.78 -27.98
C GLU A 11 23.05 19.03 -26.57
N ALA A 12 22.66 20.29 -26.28
CA ALA A 12 22.00 20.62 -25.01
C ALA A 12 20.65 19.91 -24.85
N ALA A 13 19.84 19.81 -25.92
CA ALA A 13 18.58 19.10 -25.88
C ALA A 13 18.77 17.58 -25.68
N GLU A 14 19.81 17.01 -26.27
CA GLU A 14 20.15 15.60 -26.11
C GLU A 14 20.56 15.28 -24.66
N GLU A 15 21.37 16.13 -24.03
CA GLU A 15 21.75 15.97 -22.63
C GLU A 15 20.56 16.09 -21.68
N VAL A 16 19.64 17.04 -21.94
CA VAL A 16 18.39 17.14 -21.19
C VAL A 16 17.53 15.89 -21.36
N ALA A 17 17.43 15.34 -22.58
CA ALA A 17 16.69 14.12 -22.83
C ALA A 17 17.29 12.90 -22.10
N LYS A 18 18.63 12.77 -22.09
CA LYS A 18 19.34 11.73 -21.31
C LYS A 18 19.06 11.85 -19.82
N SER A 19 19.11 13.07 -19.27
CA SER A 19 18.81 13.34 -17.87
C SER A 19 17.38 12.93 -17.51
N TRP A 20 16.39 13.32 -18.32
CA TRP A 20 15.00 12.94 -18.10
C TRP A 20 14.77 11.45 -18.22
N PHE A 21 15.41 10.79 -19.19
CA PHE A 21 15.31 9.34 -19.34
C PHE A 21 15.77 8.62 -18.06
N GLN A 22 16.88 9.07 -17.47
CA GLN A 22 17.37 8.51 -16.20
C GLN A 22 16.35 8.70 -15.07
N VAL A 23 15.78 9.90 -14.93
CA VAL A 23 14.74 10.18 -13.92
C VAL A 23 13.55 9.23 -14.08
N PHE A 24 13.09 8.98 -15.30
CA PHE A 24 11.98 8.05 -15.53
C PHE A 24 12.30 6.61 -15.13
N GLN A 25 13.53 6.14 -15.39
CA GLN A 25 13.94 4.80 -14.97
C GLN A 25 14.02 4.69 -13.44
N ASP A 26 14.54 5.71 -12.77
CA ASP A 26 14.65 5.73 -11.31
C ASP A 26 13.27 5.73 -10.65
N VAL A 27 12.33 6.54 -11.16
CA VAL A 27 10.94 6.56 -10.70
C VAL A 27 10.28 5.19 -10.88
N LYS A 28 10.48 4.54 -12.04
CA LYS A 28 9.94 3.21 -12.31
C LYS A 28 10.50 2.16 -11.35
N ALA A 29 11.81 2.17 -11.09
CA ALA A 29 12.46 1.25 -10.17
C ALA A 29 11.98 1.46 -8.72
N ASN A 30 11.87 2.71 -8.28
CA ASN A 30 11.38 3.05 -6.95
C ASN A 30 9.92 2.66 -6.75
N LEU A 31 9.07 2.86 -7.76
CA LEU A 31 7.66 2.44 -7.72
C LEU A 31 7.54 0.92 -7.61
N ALA A 32 8.32 0.17 -8.39
CA ALA A 32 8.34 -1.30 -8.31
C ALA A 32 8.79 -1.80 -6.94
N LYS A 33 9.80 -1.14 -6.35
CA LYS A 33 10.28 -1.43 -4.99
C LYS A 33 9.21 -1.14 -3.94
N ALA A 34 8.56 0.01 -4.00
CA ALA A 34 7.50 0.40 -3.08
C ALA A 34 6.32 -0.58 -3.15
N CYS A 35 5.89 -0.97 -4.36
CA CYS A 35 4.83 -1.96 -4.56
C CYS A 35 5.20 -3.32 -3.93
N SER A 36 6.43 -3.78 -4.13
CA SER A 36 6.93 -5.02 -3.53
C SER A 36 6.93 -4.96 -2.00
N GLN A 37 7.39 -3.84 -1.43
CA GLN A 37 7.40 -3.61 0.02
C GLN A 37 5.99 -3.54 0.60
N GLN A 38 5.06 -2.85 -0.08
CA GLN A 38 3.66 -2.78 0.32
C GLN A 38 3.02 -4.15 0.36
N LYS A 39 3.24 -4.98 -0.67
CA LYS A 39 2.75 -6.37 -0.70
C LYS A 39 3.29 -7.18 0.49
N GLN A 40 4.60 -7.10 0.74
CA GLN A 40 5.22 -7.79 1.87
C GLN A 40 4.71 -7.28 3.23
N GLN A 41 4.40 -5.99 3.34
CA GLN A 41 3.87 -5.39 4.56
C GLN A 41 2.41 -5.84 4.81
N VAL A 42 1.58 -5.87 3.77
CA VAL A 42 0.21 -6.38 3.85
C VAL A 42 0.21 -7.85 4.29
N ASP A 43 1.06 -8.68 3.67
CA ASP A 43 1.19 -10.10 4.03
C ASP A 43 1.64 -10.28 5.50
N ARG A 44 2.53 -9.41 6.00
CA ARG A 44 2.94 -9.41 7.43
C ARG A 44 1.85 -8.90 8.36
N CYS A 45 1.14 -7.84 7.99
CA CYS A 45 0.08 -7.24 8.81
C CYS A 45 -1.16 -8.15 8.94
N HIS A 46 -1.41 -9.04 7.98
CA HIS A 46 -2.46 -10.05 8.08
C HIS A 46 -2.22 -11.13 9.16
N SER A 47 -1.06 -11.14 9.81
CA SER A 47 -0.76 -12.13 10.87
C SER A 47 -1.29 -11.75 12.26
N SER A 48 -1.65 -10.48 12.52
CA SER A 48 -2.09 -10.03 13.86
C SER A 48 -3.51 -9.49 13.93
N ALA A 49 -4.10 -9.06 12.81
CA ALA A 49 -5.48 -8.58 12.80
C ALA A 49 -6.44 -9.78 12.61
N PRO A 50 -7.41 -10.01 13.52
CA PRO A 50 -8.43 -11.02 13.32
C PRO A 50 -9.18 -10.74 12.02
N SER A 51 -9.15 -11.69 11.08
CA SER A 51 -9.95 -11.62 9.86
C SER A 51 -11.40 -11.95 10.22
N TYR A 52 -12.23 -10.93 10.40
CA TYR A 52 -13.67 -11.11 10.56
C TYR A 52 -14.33 -11.03 9.17
N SER A 53 -15.00 -12.10 8.76
CA SER A 53 -15.89 -12.07 7.58
C SER A 53 -17.34 -12.12 8.04
N ILE A 54 -18.13 -11.15 7.55
CA ILE A 54 -19.56 -11.08 7.84
C ILE A 54 -20.21 -12.32 7.21
N GLY A 55 -20.76 -13.20 8.06
CA GLY A 55 -21.41 -14.45 7.64
C GLY A 55 -20.60 -15.73 7.87
N SER A 56 -19.33 -15.67 8.30
CA SER A 56 -18.63 -16.88 8.76
C SER A 56 -18.95 -17.17 10.23
N GLN A 57 -19.65 -18.28 10.46
CA GLN A 57 -19.93 -18.76 11.82
C GLN A 57 -18.68 -19.18 12.60
N SER A 58 -17.49 -19.21 11.96
CA SER A 58 -16.23 -19.64 12.55
C SER A 58 -15.59 -18.63 13.50
N HIS A 59 -16.06 -17.37 13.52
CA HIS A 59 -15.56 -16.33 14.42
C HIS A 59 -16.69 -15.73 15.26
N LYS A 60 -17.41 -16.59 16.00
CA LYS A 60 -18.08 -16.10 17.22
C LYS A 60 -16.99 -15.49 18.10
N LEU A 61 -17.13 -14.21 18.44
CA LEU A 61 -16.26 -13.54 19.40
C LEU A 61 -16.21 -14.41 20.66
N SER A 62 -15.03 -14.93 20.98
CA SER A 62 -14.88 -15.78 22.17
C SER A 62 -15.13 -14.92 23.41
N GLU A 63 -15.66 -15.51 24.49
CA GLU A 63 -15.85 -14.81 25.79
C GLU A 63 -14.59 -14.05 26.24
N LYS A 64 -13.40 -14.56 25.89
CA LYS A 64 -12.11 -13.90 26.15
C LYS A 64 -11.93 -12.53 25.49
N GLN A 65 -12.63 -12.25 24.39
CA GLN A 65 -12.57 -10.98 23.64
C GLN A 65 -13.65 -9.99 24.07
N ILE A 66 -14.77 -10.48 24.60
CA ILE A 66 -15.90 -9.66 25.07
C ILE A 66 -15.74 -9.31 26.56
N GLY A 67 -14.88 -10.02 27.29
CA GLY A 67 -14.60 -9.74 28.70
C GLY A 67 -15.78 -10.13 29.59
N PRO A 68 -16.16 -9.34 30.61
CA PRO A 68 -17.25 -9.68 31.53
C PRO A 68 -18.65 -9.49 30.91
N TYR A 69 -18.75 -9.02 29.67
CA TYR A 69 -20.03 -8.65 29.08
C TYR A 69 -20.72 -9.85 28.42
N GLU A 70 -22.04 -9.93 28.58
CA GLU A 70 -22.90 -10.86 27.84
C GLU A 70 -23.36 -10.22 26.52
N VAL A 71 -23.33 -10.99 25.43
CA VAL A 71 -23.78 -10.53 24.11
C VAL A 71 -25.29 -10.70 24.01
N LEU A 72 -26.01 -9.58 23.94
CA LEU A 72 -27.47 -9.59 23.78
C LEU A 72 -27.89 -9.66 22.32
N GLU A 73 -27.17 -8.96 21.43
CA GLU A 73 -27.54 -8.87 20.02
C GLU A 73 -26.30 -8.63 19.14
N VAL A 74 -26.26 -9.32 17.99
CA VAL A 74 -25.22 -9.19 16.99
C VAL A 74 -25.82 -8.56 15.73
N LEU A 75 -25.38 -7.34 15.41
CA LEU A 75 -25.73 -6.62 14.19
C LEU A 75 -24.60 -6.75 13.16
N PRO A 76 -24.86 -6.50 11.86
CA PRO A 76 -23.83 -6.63 10.81
C PRO A 76 -22.57 -5.79 11.04
N ASN A 77 -22.68 -4.68 11.79
CA ASN A 77 -21.58 -3.74 12.07
C ASN A 77 -21.46 -3.35 13.55
N ALA A 78 -22.25 -3.93 14.45
CA ALA A 78 -22.30 -3.52 15.85
C ALA A 78 -22.71 -4.69 16.78
N LEU A 79 -22.38 -4.57 18.06
CA LEU A 79 -22.78 -5.52 19.10
C LEU A 79 -23.49 -4.78 20.22
N LYS A 80 -24.59 -5.35 20.72
CA LYS A 80 -25.18 -4.91 21.99
C LYS A 80 -24.69 -5.81 23.11
N LEU A 81 -24.04 -5.20 24.08
CA LEU A 81 -23.43 -5.86 25.22
C LEU A 81 -24.11 -5.41 26.52
N LYS A 82 -24.18 -6.30 27.49
CA LYS A 82 -24.65 -6.01 28.85
C LYS A 82 -23.60 -6.46 29.85
N LEU A 83 -23.35 -5.64 30.88
CA LEU A 83 -22.58 -6.01 32.07
C LEU A 83 -23.40 -6.91 33.00
#